data_AF-A0AAQ0QLZ8-F1
#
_entry.id   AF-A0AAQ0QLZ8-F1
#
_cell.length_a   1.000
_cell.length_b   1.000
_cell.length_c   1.000
_cell.angle_alpha   90.00
_cell.angle_beta   90.00
_cell.angle_gamma   90.00
#
_symmetry.space_group_name_H-M   'P 1'
#
loop_
_entity.id
_entity.type
_entity.pdbx_description
1 polymer ?
#
loop_
_entity_poly.entity_id
_entity_poly.type
_entity_poly.pdbx_seq_one_letter_code
_entity_poly.pdbx_strand_id
1 'polypeptide(L)'
;MITKKVIDELYRKYRRRPDSIDSLDIPLLFEHASDNHDLQIDADGNLIIGSIDERSPFREIALRNVNGITHFDDTLAIVLHSSILFLNKHDQGVNVHIRTEQPSIWERLRWKLCNA
;
A
#
# COMPACT_ATOMS: atom_id res chain seq x y z
N MET A 1 14.69 -8.62 -0.94
CA MET A 1 13.61 -9.61 -1.20
C MET A 1 12.46 -9.43 -0.22
N ILE A 2 11.24 -9.19 -0.72
CA ILE A 2 10.07 -8.96 0.15
C ILE A 2 9.50 -10.30 0.59
N THR A 3 9.59 -10.60 1.88
CA THR A 3 9.10 -11.87 2.46
C THR A 3 7.76 -11.66 3.14
N LYS A 4 7.00 -12.76 3.35
CA LYS A 4 5.75 -12.72 4.13
C LYS A 4 5.96 -12.09 5.53
N LYS A 5 7.09 -12.36 6.17
CA LYS A 5 7.44 -11.78 7.47
C LYS A 5 7.55 -10.26 7.39
N VAL A 6 8.16 -9.72 6.33
CA VAL A 6 8.25 -8.26 6.11
C VAL A 6 6.87 -7.66 5.89
N ILE A 7 6.02 -8.31 5.10
CA ILE A 7 4.63 -7.88 4.85
C ILE A 7 3.85 -7.79 6.17
N ASP A 8 3.92 -8.84 7.00
CA ASP A 8 3.23 -8.89 8.29
C ASP A 8 3.75 -7.79 9.25
N GLU A 9 5.05 -7.52 9.24
CA GLU A 9 5.64 -6.45 10.04
C GLU A 9 5.24 -5.05 9.54
N LEU A 10 5.11 -4.85 8.22
CA LEU A 10 4.60 -3.58 7.67
C LEU A 10 3.16 -3.32 8.11
N TYR A 11 2.28 -4.33 8.03
CA TYR A 11 0.91 -4.20 8.53
C TYR A 11 0.83 -3.96 10.04
N ARG A 12 1.75 -4.53 10.82
CA ARG A 12 1.82 -4.30 12.27
C ARG A 12 2.33 -2.89 12.59
N LYS A 13 3.42 -2.46 11.96
CA LYS A 13 4.06 -1.16 12.16
C LYS A 13 3.13 -0.02 11.76
N TYR A 14 2.52 -0.14 10.58
CA TYR A 14 1.61 0.86 10.02
C TYR A 14 0.14 0.47 10.24
N ARG A 15 -0.16 -0.14 11.40
CA ARG A 15 -1.54 -0.54 11.75
C ARG A 15 -2.47 0.66 11.92
N ARG A 16 -1.94 1.78 12.40
CA ARG A 16 -2.67 3.04 12.57
C ARG A 16 -2.25 4.00 11.47
N ARG A 17 -3.23 4.78 10.97
CA ARG A 17 -2.94 5.91 10.10
C ARG A 17 -2.22 7.00 10.90
N PRO A 18 -1.31 7.75 10.26
CA PRO A 18 -0.73 8.94 10.88
C PRO A 18 -1.82 9.99 11.15
N ASP A 19 -1.60 10.82 12.16
CA ASP A 19 -2.55 11.88 12.53
C ASP A 19 -2.72 12.94 11.42
N SER A 20 -1.67 13.17 10.63
CA SER A 20 -1.67 14.09 9.48
C SER A 20 -0.88 13.54 8.30
N ILE A 21 -1.24 13.98 7.09
CA ILE A 21 -0.52 13.66 5.84
C ILE A 21 0.93 14.16 5.90
N ASP A 22 1.20 15.27 6.59
CA ASP A 22 2.55 15.84 6.76
C ASP A 22 3.52 14.91 7.50
N SER A 23 3.01 13.91 8.23
CA SER A 23 3.83 12.87 8.87
C SER A 23 4.24 11.75 7.91
N LEU A 24 3.67 11.72 6.70
CA LEU A 24 4.09 10.81 5.65
C LEU A 24 5.38 11.32 5.03
N ASP A 25 6.31 10.40 4.79
CA ASP A 25 7.58 10.69 4.13
C ASP A 25 7.37 10.79 2.61
N ILE A 26 6.57 11.77 2.19
CA ILE A 26 6.26 12.07 0.78
C ILE A 26 7.55 12.33 -0.04
N PRO A 27 8.59 13.02 0.46
CA PRO A 27 9.84 13.19 -0.27
C PRO A 27 10.46 11.86 -0.72
N LEU A 28 10.34 10.80 0.10
CA LEU A 28 10.86 9.47 -0.20
C LEU A 28 10.19 8.84 -1.44
N LEU A 29 8.93 9.18 -1.73
CA LEU A 29 8.25 8.73 -2.94
C LEU A 29 8.97 9.28 -4.18
N PHE A 30 9.22 10.58 -4.18
CA PHE A 30 9.79 11.26 -5.34
C PHE A 30 11.28 10.97 -5.50
N GLU A 31 12.02 10.83 -4.40
CA GLU A 31 13.45 10.52 -4.44
C GLU A 31 13.76 9.15 -5.08
N HIS A 32 12.90 8.15 -4.85
CA HIS A 32 13.20 6.77 -5.24
C HIS A 32 12.32 6.18 -6.35
N ALA A 33 11.15 6.77 -6.61
CA ALA A 33 10.19 6.21 -7.55
C ALA A 33 9.77 7.19 -8.66
N SER A 34 10.13 8.48 -8.58
CA SER A 34 9.73 9.45 -9.62
C SER A 34 10.32 9.12 -10.99
N ASP A 35 11.56 8.64 -11.06
CA ASP A 35 12.26 8.40 -12.33
C ASP A 35 11.64 7.24 -13.14
N ASN A 36 11.09 6.23 -12.48
CA ASN A 36 10.60 5.01 -13.13
C ASN A 36 9.07 4.94 -13.20
N HIS A 37 8.36 5.54 -12.24
CA HIS A 37 6.93 5.32 -12.08
C HIS A 37 6.04 6.51 -12.46
N ASP A 38 6.62 7.65 -12.84
CA ASP A 38 5.89 8.89 -13.19
C ASP A 38 4.87 9.25 -12.10
N LEU A 39 5.40 9.55 -10.91
CA LEU A 39 4.60 9.88 -9.74
C LEU A 39 4.13 11.33 -9.79
N GLN A 40 2.84 11.55 -9.57
CA GLN A 40 2.24 12.89 -9.54
C GLN A 40 1.29 13.00 -8.35
N ILE A 41 1.15 14.20 -7.78
CA ILE A 41 0.12 14.50 -6.79
C ILE A 41 -0.86 15.48 -7.42
N ASP A 42 -2.14 15.12 -7.42
CA ASP A 42 -3.20 15.97 -7.95
C ASP A 42 -3.60 17.10 -6.97
N ALA A 43 -4.52 17.96 -7.40
CA ALA A 43 -5.02 19.07 -6.58
C ALA A 43 -5.85 18.61 -5.37
N ASP A 44 -6.36 17.38 -5.40
CA ASP A 44 -7.21 16.77 -4.36
C ASP A 44 -6.39 15.96 -3.34
N GLY A 45 -5.06 15.89 -3.52
CA GLY A 45 -4.14 15.17 -2.64
C GLY A 45 -4.11 13.66 -2.87
N ASN A 46 -4.42 13.21 -4.09
CA ASN A 46 -4.23 11.83 -4.51
C ASN A 46 -2.89 11.66 -5.24
N LEU A 47 -2.22 10.55 -4.94
CA LEU A 47 -1.03 10.08 -5.61
C LEU A 47 -1.43 9.31 -6.86
N ILE A 48 -0.96 9.77 -8.01
CA ILE A 48 -1.11 9.13 -9.31
C ILE A 48 0.20 8.41 -9.65
N ILE A 49 0.10 7.14 -10.03
CA ILE A 49 1.23 6.29 -10.41
C ILE A 49 1.12 5.96 -11.90
N GLY A 50 1.88 6.67 -12.75
CA GLY A 50 1.81 6.54 -14.21
C GLY A 50 2.22 5.17 -14.76
N SER A 51 3.05 4.41 -14.04
CA SER A 51 3.41 3.03 -14.43
C SER A 51 2.28 2.01 -14.26
N ILE A 52 1.15 2.38 -13.66
CA ILE A 52 0.02 1.49 -13.43
C ILE A 52 -1.06 1.74 -14.49
N ASP A 53 -1.63 0.66 -15.03
CA ASP A 53 -2.72 0.70 -16.01
C ASP A 53 -3.90 1.56 -15.53
N GLU A 54 -4.51 2.32 -16.44
CA GLU A 54 -5.59 3.27 -16.12
C GLU A 54 -6.84 2.61 -15.55
N ARG A 55 -7.04 1.31 -15.83
CA ARG A 55 -8.17 0.54 -15.31
C ARG A 55 -7.92 0.00 -13.91
N SER A 56 -6.69 0.10 -13.41
CA SER A 56 -6.33 -0.37 -12.08
C SER A 56 -6.82 0.60 -11.01
N PRO A 57 -7.50 0.11 -9.95
CA PRO A 57 -7.90 0.93 -8.82
C PRO A 57 -6.71 1.41 -7.98
N PHE A 58 -5.50 0.91 -8.26
CA PHE A 58 -4.27 1.30 -7.56
C PHE A 58 -3.47 2.38 -8.28
N ARG A 59 -3.93 2.84 -9.45
CA ARG A 59 -3.30 3.96 -10.16
C ARG A 59 -3.42 5.25 -9.39
N GLU A 60 -4.57 5.48 -8.76
CA GLU A 60 -4.86 6.68 -7.99
C GLU A 60 -5.09 6.29 -6.53
N ILE A 61 -4.25 6.83 -5.64
CA ILE A 61 -4.29 6.54 -4.21
C ILE A 61 -4.38 7.84 -3.44
N ALA A 62 -5.49 8.03 -2.74
CA ALA A 62 -5.63 9.15 -1.82
C ALA A 62 -4.59 9.09 -0.68
N LEU A 63 -3.73 10.11 -0.54
CA LEU A 63 -2.68 10.13 0.48
C LEU A 63 -3.24 10.02 1.91
N ARG A 64 -4.46 10.52 2.14
CA ARG A 64 -5.20 10.38 3.41
C ARG A 64 -5.46 8.92 3.83
N ASN A 65 -5.42 7.98 2.88
CA ASN A 65 -5.63 6.55 3.11
C ASN A 65 -4.31 5.78 3.27
N VAL A 66 -3.17 6.45 3.07
CA VAL A 66 -1.85 5.85 3.26
C VAL A 66 -1.53 5.82 4.74
N ASN A 67 -1.24 4.63 5.26
CA ASN A 67 -0.83 4.42 6.63
C ASN A 67 0.66 4.67 6.84
N GLY A 68 1.46 4.50 5.78
CA GLY A 68 2.88 4.81 5.82
C GLY A 68 3.60 4.54 4.52
N ILE A 69 4.78 5.12 4.41
CA ILE A 69 5.69 4.95 3.28
C ILE A 69 7.03 4.50 3.85
N THR A 70 7.67 3.53 3.20
CA THR A 70 8.99 3.07 3.59
C THR A 70 9.75 2.58 2.37
N HIS A 71 11.07 2.61 2.43
CA HIS A 71 11.92 2.11 1.36
C HIS A 71 12.72 0.90 1.85
N PHE A 72 13.00 0.02 0.91
CA PHE A 72 13.96 -1.07 0.99
C PHE A 72 15.04 -0.81 -0.05
N ASP A 73 16.05 -1.68 -0.16
CA ASP A 73 17.16 -1.54 -1.10
C ASP A 73 16.66 -1.26 -2.54
N ASP A 74 15.85 -2.16 -3.09
CA ASP A 74 15.39 -2.10 -4.49
C ASP A 74 13.92 -1.74 -4.66
N THR A 75 13.19 -1.46 -3.57
CA THR A 75 11.74 -1.31 -3.64
C THR A 75 11.23 -0.28 -2.64
N LEU A 76 10.29 0.55 -3.07
CA LEU A 76 9.52 1.47 -2.24
C LEU A 76 8.18 0.82 -1.89
N ALA A 77 7.79 0.86 -0.62
CA ALA A 77 6.53 0.30 -0.14
C ALA A 77 5.58 1.39 0.35
N ILE A 78 4.39 1.42 -0.23
CA ILE A 78 3.27 2.27 0.17
C ILE A 78 2.26 1.39 0.89
N VAL A 79 2.12 1.60 2.20
CA VAL A 79 1.27 0.78 3.06
C VAL A 79 -0.09 1.46 3.22
N LEU A 80 -1.14 0.76 2.80
CA LEU A 80 -2.53 1.14 3.02
C LEU A 80 -3.14 0.26 4.13
N HIS A 81 -4.41 0.49 4.44
CA HIS A 81 -5.12 -0.28 5.46
C HIS A 81 -5.20 -1.79 5.19
N SER A 82 -5.52 -2.17 3.95
CA SER A 82 -5.78 -3.56 3.53
C SER A 82 -4.90 -4.01 2.37
N SER A 83 -3.97 -3.17 1.92
CA SER A 83 -3.06 -3.48 0.83
C SER A 83 -1.71 -2.81 1.05
N ILE A 84 -0.68 -3.36 0.41
CA ILE A 84 0.65 -2.76 0.32
C ILE A 84 1.04 -2.74 -1.15
N LEU A 85 1.39 -1.56 -1.65
CA LEU A 85 1.97 -1.39 -2.97
C LEU A 85 3.49 -1.42 -2.85
N PHE A 86 4.13 -2.13 -3.76
CA PHE A 86 5.57 -2.25 -3.89
C PHE A 86 5.98 -1.74 -5.27
N LEU A 87 6.70 -0.62 -5.29
CA LEU A 87 7.19 0.07 -6.49
C LEU A 87 8.69 -0.22 -6.61
N ASN A 88 9.13 -0.76 -7.74
CA ASN A 88 10.53 -1.08 -7.96
C ASN A 88 11.36 0.19 -8.23
N LYS A 89 12.55 0.30 -7.64
CA LYS A 89 13.42 1.47 -7.85
C LYS A 89 14.22 1.41 -9.15
N HIS A 90 14.28 0.27 -9.81
CA HIS A 90 15.12 0.06 -11.00
C HIS A 90 14.32 -0.19 -12.28
N ASP A 91 13.01 -0.43 -12.14
CA ASP A 91 12.11 -0.71 -13.25
C ASP A 91 10.69 -0.22 -12.96
N GLN A 92 9.80 -0.31 -13.95
CA GLN A 92 8.41 0.14 -13.83
C GLN A 92 7.50 -0.89 -13.15
N GLY A 93 8.06 -1.97 -12.61
CA GLY A 93 7.34 -3.06 -11.99
C GLY A 93 6.64 -2.63 -10.70
N VAL A 94 5.32 -2.83 -10.67
CA VAL A 94 4.50 -2.61 -9.47
C VAL A 94 3.90 -3.92 -9.01
N ASN A 95 4.07 -4.24 -7.73
CA ASN A 95 3.46 -5.40 -7.10
C ASN A 95 2.48 -4.94 -6.02
N VAL A 96 1.26 -5.46 -6.06
CA VAL A 96 0.24 -5.13 -5.05
C VAL A 96 -0.03 -6.37 -4.21
N HIS A 97 0.21 -6.25 -2.91
CA HIS A 97 -0.19 -7.27 -1.96
C HIS A 97 -1.50 -6.86 -1.29
N ILE A 98 -2.57 -7.62 -1.54
CA ILE A 98 -3.88 -7.40 -0.92
C ILE A 98 -4.04 -8.38 0.24
N ARG A 99 -4.38 -7.84 1.41
CA ARG A 99 -4.72 -8.67 2.57
C ARG A 99 -6.05 -9.36 2.29
N THR A 100 -6.00 -10.67 2.09
CA THR A 100 -7.20 -11.51 2.16
C THR A 100 -7.53 -11.68 3.64
N GLU A 101 -8.56 -10.98 4.12
CA GLU A 101 -9.10 -11.24 5.44
C GLU A 101 -9.60 -12.68 5.46
N GLN A 102 -8.90 -13.56 6.19
CA GLN A 102 -9.45 -14.87 6.49
C GLN A 102 -10.67 -14.64 7.38
N PRO A 103 -11.81 -15.33 7.13
CA PRO A 103 -12.99 -15.19 7.95
C PRO A 103 -12.61 -15.40 9.40
N SER A 104 -12.94 -14.42 10.23
CA SER A 104 -12.65 -14.45 11.66
C SER A 104 -13.22 -15.73 12.27
N ILE A 105 -12.61 -16.24 13.33
CA ILE A 105 -13.07 -17.47 14.01
C ILE A 105 -14.56 -17.35 14.41
N TRP A 106 -14.99 -16.13 14.76
CA TRP A 106 -16.39 -15.77 15.01
C TRP A 106 -17.30 -15.86 13.79
N GLU A 107 -16.82 -15.45 12.61
CA GLU A 107 -17.56 -15.58 11.35
C GLU A 107 -17.71 -17.04 10.95
N ARG A 108 -16.65 -17.84 11.14
CA ARG A 108 -16.70 -19.31 10.94
C ARG A 108 -17.67 -19.99 11.89
N LEU A 109 -17.77 -19.50 13.13
CA LEU A 109 -18.71 -20.02 14.14
C LEU A 109 -20.16 -19.63 13.83
N ARG A 110 -20.42 -18.37 13.44
CA ARG A 110 -21.75 -17.91 13.01
C ARG A 110 -22.23 -18.68 11.79
N TRP A 111 -21.36 -18.92 10.81
CA TRP A 111 -21.70 -19.73 9.64
C TRP A 111 -22.13 -21.15 10.00
N LYS A 112 -21.50 -21.77 11.01
CA LYS A 112 -21.91 -23.11 11.48
C LYS A 112 -23.22 -23.11 12.28
N LEU A 113 -23.54 -22.02 12.98
CA LEU A 113 -24.76 -21.92 13.79
C LEU A 113 -26.00 -21.49 12.99
N CYS A 114 -25.84 -20.80 11.85
CA CYS A 114 -26.97 -20.39 11.00
C CYS A 114 -27.31 -21.41 9.89
N ASN A 115 -26.43 -22.38 9.61
CA ASN A 115 -26.67 -23.47 8.64
C ASN A 115 -26.93 -24.83 9.31
N ALA A 116 -27.21 -24.85 10.61
CA ALA A 116 -27.63 -26.02 11.39
C ALA A 116 -29.05 -25.81 11.90
#